data_AF-A0A9Q5FBP1-F1
#
_entry.id   AF-A0A9Q5FBP1-F1
#
_cell.length_a   1.000
_cell.length_b   1.000
_cell.length_c   1.000
_cell.angle_alpha   90.00
_cell.angle_beta   90.00
_cell.angle_gamma   90.00
#
_symmetry.space_group_name_H-M   'P 1'
#
loop_
_entity.id
_entity.type
_entity.pdbx_description
1 polymer ?
#
loop_
_entity_poly.entity_id
_entity_poly.type
_entity_poly.pdbx_seq_one_letter_code
_entity_poly.pdbx_strand_id
1 'polypeptide(L)'
;MSEDKRHFVASRLDGLIHALELQAPTEEEPSPVPTANGFTGSLAEAQRHRAELESATPARVDEIAAGYPEIAKDWAEQQSA
;
A
#
# COMPACT_ATOMS: atom_id res chain seq x y z
N MET A 1 14.25 -6.80 -11.49
CA MET A 1 13.49 -7.45 -10.39
C MET A 1 13.23 -6.51 -9.22
N SER A 2 14.23 -5.97 -8.52
CA SER A 2 13.97 -5.07 -7.38
C SER A 2 13.37 -3.73 -7.80
N GLU A 3 13.80 -3.16 -8.92
CA GLU A 3 13.18 -1.96 -9.51
C GLU A 3 11.76 -2.22 -10.02
N ASP A 4 11.51 -3.36 -10.67
CA ASP A 4 10.16 -3.77 -11.09
C ASP A 4 9.22 -3.92 -9.89
N LYS A 5 9.67 -4.58 -8.82
CA LYS A 5 8.89 -4.75 -7.60
C LYS A 5 8.60 -3.41 -6.93
N ARG A 6 9.60 -2.52 -6.85
CA ARG A 6 9.43 -1.18 -6.31
C ARG A 6 8.36 -0.39 -7.05
N HIS A 7 8.40 -0.41 -8.38
CA HIS A 7 7.41 0.26 -9.22
C HIS A 7 6.01 -0.36 -9.07
N PHE A 8 5.94 -1.69 -8.97
CA PHE A 8 4.68 -2.40 -8.73
C PHE A 8 4.05 -2.02 -7.39
N VAL A 9 4.80 -2.13 -6.29
CA VAL A 9 4.32 -1.80 -4.94
C VAL A 9 3.94 -0.32 -4.86
N ALA A 10 4.71 0.57 -5.51
CA ALA A 10 4.38 1.99 -5.59
C ALA A 10 3.04 2.24 -6.27
N SER A 11 2.80 1.62 -7.44
CA SER A 11 1.54 1.74 -8.18
C SER A 11 0.34 1.22 -7.38
N ARG A 12 0.51 0.09 -6.68
CA ARG A 12 -0.55 -0.47 -5.83
C ARG A 12 -0.83 0.40 -4.59
N LEU A 13 0.21 0.96 -3.98
CA LEU A 13 0.04 1.93 -2.89
C LEU A 13 -0.64 3.21 -3.36
N ASP A 14 -0.30 3.74 -4.53
CA ASP A 14 -0.98 4.91 -5.12
C ASP A 14 -2.48 4.63 -5.29
N GLY A 15 -2.85 3.44 -5.79
CA GLY A 15 -4.25 3.03 -5.92
C GLY A 15 -4.97 2.92 -4.57
N LEU A 16 -4.30 2.37 -3.56
CA LEU A 16 -4.84 2.25 -2.20
C LEU A 16 -5.01 3.62 -1.52
N ILE A 17 -4.03 4.51 -1.66
CA ILE A 17 -4.09 5.90 -1.18
C ILE A 17 -5.29 6.59 -1.83
N HIS A 18 -5.44 6.50 -3.15
CA HIS A 18 -6.55 7.12 -3.85
C HIS A 18 -7.92 6.59 -3.40
N ALA A 19 -8.03 5.27 -3.19
CA ALA A 19 -9.26 4.67 -2.68
C ALA A 19 -9.59 5.11 -1.25
N LEU A 20 -8.57 5.30 -0.40
CA LEU A 20 -8.73 5.83 0.95
C LEU A 20 -9.07 7.33 0.95
N GLU A 21 -8.51 8.11 0.05
CA GLU A 21 -8.85 9.53 -0.14
C GLU A 21 -10.31 9.71 -0.60
N LEU A 22 -10.79 8.84 -1.49
CA LEU A 22 -12.19 8.84 -1.92
C LEU A 22 -13.18 8.39 -0.83
N GLN A 23 -12.72 7.56 0.10
CA GLN A 23 -13.52 7.10 1.25
C GLN A 23 -13.35 7.99 2.48
N ALA A 24 -12.38 8.91 2.49
CA ALA A 24 -12.18 9.84 3.58
C ALA A 24 -13.44 10.72 3.67
N PRO A 25 -14.16 10.71 4.81
CA PRO A 25 -15.30 11.58 4.98
C PRO A 25 -14.80 13.02 4.87
N THR A 26 -15.28 13.74 3.86
CA THR A 26 -15.11 15.19 3.76
C THR A 26 -15.70 15.80 5.02
N GLU A 27 -14.83 16.20 5.95
CA GLU A 27 -15.11 16.98 7.17
C GLU A 27 -16.58 16.98 7.64
N GLU A 28 -17.17 15.85 8.04
CA GLU A 28 -18.42 15.88 8.84
C GLU A 28 -18.79 14.57 9.58
N GLU A 29 -18.21 13.40 9.31
CA GLU A 29 -18.53 12.19 10.09
C GLU A 29 -17.30 11.32 10.42
N PRO A 30 -17.10 10.90 11.69
CA PRO A 30 -16.09 9.91 12.03
C PRO A 30 -16.62 8.52 11.67
N SER A 31 -16.41 8.07 10.44
CA SER A 31 -16.72 6.69 10.06
C SER A 31 -15.53 5.75 10.34
N PRO A 32 -15.76 4.59 10.99
CA PRO A 32 -14.72 3.62 11.25
C PRO A 32 -14.43 2.87 9.95
N VAL A 33 -13.26 3.08 9.34
CA VAL A 33 -12.81 2.21 8.25
C VAL A 33 -12.51 0.82 8.82
N PRO A 34 -13.25 -0.24 8.44
CA PRO A 34 -12.94 -1.59 8.87
C PRO A 34 -11.91 -2.16 7.90
N THR A 35 -10.62 -2.05 8.24
CA THR A 35 -9.60 -2.87 7.59
C THR A 35 -9.61 -4.26 8.24
N ALA A 36 -10.16 -5.23 7.51
CA ALA A 36 -9.98 -6.63 7.84
C ALA A 36 -8.47 -6.93 7.87
N ASN A 37 -8.00 -7.54 8.95
CA ASN A 37 -6.62 -7.96 9.21
C ASN A 37 -5.61 -6.90 9.69
N GLY A 38 -5.95 -6.13 10.74
CA GLY A 38 -4.95 -5.64 11.71
C GLY A 38 -3.90 -4.66 11.18
N PHE A 39 -4.00 -4.25 9.91
CA PHE A 39 -3.32 -3.09 9.38
C PHE A 39 -4.12 -1.87 9.86
N THR A 40 -3.44 -0.92 10.50
CA THR A 40 -4.03 0.34 10.98
C THR A 40 -4.60 1.22 9.86
N GLY A 41 -4.47 0.80 8.58
CA GLY A 41 -5.37 1.17 7.48
C GLY A 41 -5.36 2.65 7.13
N SER A 42 -4.46 3.40 7.74
CA SER A 42 -4.54 4.84 7.77
C SER A 42 -3.89 5.37 6.50
N LEU A 43 -4.60 6.28 5.84
CA LEU A 43 -4.11 7.00 4.66
C LEU A 43 -2.68 7.53 4.86
N ALA A 44 -2.38 8.07 6.04
CA ALA A 44 -1.06 8.58 6.40
C ALA A 44 0.05 7.52 6.36
N GLU A 45 -0.26 6.27 6.73
CA GLU A 45 0.69 5.17 6.73
C GLU A 45 0.98 4.70 5.31
N ALA A 46 -0.06 4.60 4.47
CA ALA A 46 0.08 4.31 3.04
C ALA A 46 0.89 5.40 2.30
N GLN A 47 0.58 6.69 2.56
CA GLN A 47 1.33 7.82 2.00
C GLN A 47 2.80 7.80 2.43
N ARG A 48 3.08 7.52 3.71
CA ARG A 48 4.45 7.40 4.21
C ARG A 48 5.21 6.27 3.50
N HIS A 49 4.61 5.08 3.39
CA HIS A 49 5.23 3.97 2.68
C HIS A 49 5.46 4.29 1.19
N ARG A 50 4.57 5.04 0.55
CA ARG A 50 4.73 5.47 -0.83
C ARG A 50 5.91 6.42 -1.04
N ALA A 51 6.14 7.35 -0.12
CA ALA A 51 7.31 8.21 -0.11
C ALA A 51 8.59 7.43 0.24
N GLU A 52 8.50 6.48 1.19
CA GLU A 52 9.61 5.63 1.58
C GLU A 52 10.11 4.78 0.41
N LEU A 53 9.21 4.25 -0.42
CA LEU A 53 9.55 3.45 -1.62
C LEU A 53 10.49 4.17 -2.60
N GLU A 54 10.47 5.50 -2.69
CA GLU A 54 11.33 6.23 -3.62
C GLU A 54 12.82 6.10 -3.27
N SER A 55 13.12 5.95 -1.98
CA SER A 55 14.49 5.80 -1.44
C SER A 55 14.76 4.43 -0.81
N ALA A 56 13.74 3.56 -0.75
CA ALA A 56 13.80 2.29 -0.06
C ALA A 56 14.78 1.32 -0.73
N THR A 57 15.49 0.55 0.09
CA THR A 57 16.26 -0.60 -0.36
C THR A 57 15.31 -1.72 -0.79
N PRO A 58 15.75 -2.67 -1.64
CA PRO A 58 14.92 -3.79 -2.07
C PRO A 58 14.30 -4.58 -0.91
N ALA A 59 15.08 -4.86 0.14
CA ALA A 59 14.59 -5.55 1.33
C ALA A 59 13.47 -4.76 2.03
N ARG A 60 13.55 -3.43 2.05
CA ARG A 60 12.51 -2.58 2.62
C ARG A 60 11.24 -2.57 1.76
N VAL A 61 11.39 -2.61 0.43
CA VAL A 61 10.25 -2.79 -0.49
C VAL A 61 9.54 -4.12 -0.23
N ASP A 62 10.28 -5.19 0.04
CA ASP A 62 9.72 -6.50 0.40
C ASP A 62 8.95 -6.46 1.73
N GLU A 63 9.51 -5.79 2.75
CA GLU A 63 8.83 -5.59 4.04
C GLU A 63 7.54 -4.77 3.89
N ILE A 64 7.58 -3.69 3.12
CA ILE A 64 6.40 -2.87 2.82
C ILE A 64 5.35 -3.73 2.12
N ALA A 65 5.73 -4.43 1.04
CA ALA A 65 4.80 -5.29 0.31
C ALA A 65 4.18 -6.38 1.20
N ALA A 66 4.96 -7.00 2.09
CA ALA A 66 4.46 -7.99 3.04
C ALA A 66 3.48 -7.40 4.08
N GLY A 67 3.59 -6.10 4.37
CA GLY A 67 2.64 -5.37 5.19
C GLY A 67 1.27 -5.17 4.54
N TYR A 68 1.17 -5.34 3.20
CA TYR A 68 -0.08 -5.22 2.44
C TYR A 68 -0.44 -6.56 1.79
N PRO A 69 -1.33 -7.37 2.41
CA PRO A 69 -1.66 -8.71 1.93
C PRO A 69 -2.13 -8.73 0.46
N GLU A 70 -2.89 -7.72 0.05
CA GLU A 70 -3.38 -7.58 -1.33
C GLU A 70 -2.22 -7.35 -2.31
N ILE A 71 -1.29 -6.45 -1.98
CA ILE A 71 -0.12 -6.16 -2.80
C ILE A 71 0.83 -7.37 -2.86
N ALA A 72 1.05 -8.06 -1.74
CA ALA A 72 1.86 -9.27 -1.68
C ALA A 72 1.27 -10.38 -2.57
N LYS A 73 -0.05 -10.55 -2.54
CA LYS A 73 -0.77 -11.53 -3.38
C LYS A 73 -0.66 -11.18 -4.86
N ASP A 74 -1.01 -9.94 -5.24
CA ASP A 74 -0.95 -9.51 -6.63
C ASP A 74 0.48 -9.62 -7.21
N TRP A 75 1.51 -9.34 -6.39
CA TRP A 75 2.90 -9.53 -6.79
C TRP A 75 3.26 -11.00 -7.03
N ALA A 76 2.82 -11.91 -6.16
CA ALA A 76 3.04 -13.33 -6.33
C ALA A 76 2.36 -13.88 -7.61
N GLU A 77 1.16 -13.37 -7.93
CA GLU A 77 0.46 -13.68 -9.18
C GLU A 77 1.23 -13.16 -10.40
N GLN A 78 1.78 -11.94 -10.33
CA GLN A 78 2.59 -11.38 -11.42
C GLN A 78 3.93 -12.11 -11.64
N GLN A 79 4.52 -12.70 -10.60
CA GLN A 79 5.72 -13.55 -10.75
C GLN A 79 5.40 -14.93 -11.34
N SER A 80 4.14 -15.35 -11.30
CA SER A 80 3.69 -16.66 -11.76
C SER A 80 3.15 -16.63 -13.20
N ALA A 81 3.04 -15.45 -13.79
CA ALA A 81 2.56 -15.19 -15.16
C ALA A 81 3.73 -15.01 -16.14
#